data_AF-A0A7C0WVL4-F1
#
_entry.id   AF-A0A7C0WVL4-F1
#
_cell.length_a   1.000
_cell.length_b   1.000
_cell.length_c   1.000
_cell.angle_alpha   90.00
_cell.angle_beta   90.00
_cell.angle_gamma   90.00
#
_symmetry.space_group_name_H-M   'P 1'
#
loop_
_entity.id
_entity.type
_entity.pdbx_description
1 polymer ?
#
loop_
_entity_poly.entity_id
_entity_poly.type
_entity_poly.pdbx_seq_one_letter_code
_entity_poly.pdbx_strand_id
1 'polypeptide(L)'
;MAATSTTGNGTTLTITGFTMSLHSINAPEFARDSIDVSLLSHTNFKRFIAEALVDLGEMTMEVEHDGDFDVTSLITGAETSVVITWPDLTTWTLLGFMTSYGGETVTNTDSLRANVGFKFTESLAIAAAP
;
A
#
# COMPACT_ATOMS: atom_id res chain seq x y z
N MET A 1 -10.26 -13.78 -3.26
CA MET A 1 -10.65 -13.18 -4.55
C MET A 1 -9.37 -12.62 -5.15
N ALA A 2 -8.89 -13.18 -6.25
CA ALA A 2 -7.53 -12.93 -6.74
C ALA A 2 -7.45 -11.55 -7.40
N ALA A 3 -6.56 -10.70 -6.91
CA ALA A 3 -6.06 -9.56 -7.68
C ALA A 3 -5.44 -10.13 -8.96
N THR A 4 -6.04 -9.86 -10.12
CA THR A 4 -5.45 -10.19 -11.41
C THR A 4 -4.10 -9.48 -11.48
N SER A 5 -3.02 -10.25 -11.48
CA SER A 5 -1.65 -9.77 -11.67
C SER A 5 -1.48 -9.30 -13.11
N THR A 6 -2.07 -8.15 -13.43
CA THR A 6 -1.87 -7.49 -14.72
C THR A 6 -0.74 -6.49 -14.53
N THR A 7 0.46 -6.91 -14.93
CA THR A 7 1.65 -6.07 -14.97
C THR A 7 1.40 -4.82 -15.82
N GLY A 8 1.18 -3.69 -15.15
CA GLY A 8 1.89 -2.43 -15.43
C GLY A 8 1.57 -1.69 -16.73
N ASN A 9 0.38 -1.80 -17.31
CA ASN A 9 -0.04 -0.87 -18.38
C ASN A 9 -1.39 -0.23 -18.05
N GLY A 10 -1.37 1.06 -17.70
CA GLY A 10 -2.57 1.85 -17.38
C GLY A 10 -2.92 1.95 -15.89
N THR A 11 -2.08 1.41 -15.00
CA THR A 11 -2.28 1.59 -13.56
C THR A 11 -1.79 2.96 -13.11
N THR A 12 -2.63 3.67 -12.36
CA THR A 12 -2.24 4.94 -11.73
C THR A 12 -2.30 4.84 -10.21
N LEU A 13 -1.29 5.36 -9.54
CA LEU A 13 -1.27 5.61 -8.11
C LEU A 13 -1.64 7.07 -7.87
N THR A 14 -2.59 7.33 -6.98
CA THR A 14 -2.96 8.68 -6.55
C THR A 14 -2.75 8.83 -5.06
N ILE A 15 -1.99 9.85 -4.66
CA ILE A 15 -1.68 10.17 -3.26
C ILE A 15 -1.98 11.64 -3.04
N THR A 16 -2.99 11.95 -2.20
CA THR A 16 -3.36 13.33 -1.81
C THR A 16 -3.42 14.34 -2.98
N GLY A 17 -3.89 13.89 -4.15
CA GLY A 17 -4.04 14.73 -5.35
C GLY A 17 -2.90 14.65 -6.38
N PHE A 18 -1.80 13.97 -6.07
CA PHE A 18 -0.76 13.65 -7.04
C PHE A 18 -1.06 12.32 -7.71
N THR A 19 -1.15 12.29 -9.03
CA THR A 19 -1.36 11.07 -9.82
C THR A 19 -0.07 10.72 -10.56
N MET A 20 0.43 9.51 -10.32
CA MET A 20 1.66 8.97 -10.92
C MET A 20 1.40 7.61 -11.56
N SER A 21 2.23 7.25 -12.55
CA SER A 21 2.06 5.97 -13.25
C SER A 21 2.75 4.86 -12.45
N LEU A 22 2.02 3.79 -12.15
CA LEU A 22 2.57 2.68 -11.39
C LEU A 22 3.22 1.66 -12.34
N HIS A 23 4.50 1.37 -12.13
CA HIS A 23 5.23 0.40 -12.94
C HIS A 23 5.20 -1.00 -12.33
N SER A 24 5.50 -1.09 -11.03
CA SER A 24 5.49 -2.35 -10.30
C SER A 24 4.98 -2.15 -8.88
N ILE A 25 4.35 -3.20 -8.34
CA ILE A 25 3.82 -3.23 -6.97
C ILE A 25 4.28 -4.52 -6.32
N ASN A 26 4.85 -4.39 -5.14
CA ASN A 26 5.01 -5.50 -4.21
C ASN A 26 3.86 -5.44 -3.20
N ALA A 27 2.99 -6.44 -3.23
CA ALA A 27 1.79 -6.45 -2.41
C ALA A 27 2.15 -6.45 -0.92
N PRO A 28 1.31 -5.84 -0.06
CA PRO A 28 1.53 -5.83 1.38
C PRO A 28 1.57 -7.25 1.95
N GLU A 29 2.58 -7.52 2.79
CA GLU A 29 2.65 -8.75 3.57
C GLU A 29 1.72 -8.62 4.78
N PHE A 30 0.51 -9.17 4.68
CA PHE A 30 -0.42 -9.24 5.81
C PHE A 30 0.11 -10.21 6.86
N ALA A 31 0.64 -9.68 7.96
CA ALA A 31 1.13 -10.45 9.08
C ALA A 31 0.17 -10.31 10.27
N ARG A 32 -0.27 -11.43 10.81
CA ARG A 32 -1.08 -11.46 12.04
C ARG A 32 -0.19 -11.85 13.20
N ASP A 33 -0.10 -10.99 14.20
CA ASP A 33 0.57 -11.36 15.43
C ASP A 33 -0.37 -12.22 16.30
N SER A 34 0.18 -13.30 16.86
CA SER A 34 -0.58 -14.21 17.69
C SER A 34 -0.28 -13.95 19.16
N ILE A 35 -1.19 -13.26 19.86
CA ILE A 35 -1.15 -13.21 21.32
C ILE A 35 -1.84 -14.46 21.87
N ASP A 36 -1.05 -15.27 22.58
CA ASP A 36 -1.51 -16.47 23.28
C ASP A 36 -2.02 -16.08 24.68
N VAL A 37 -3.32 -16.28 24.94
CA VAL A 37 -3.91 -16.10 26.27
C VAL A 37 -4.40 -17.45 26.78
N SER A 38 -3.70 -17.99 27.77
CA SER A 38 -4.11 -19.18 28.50
C SER A 38 -4.97 -18.77 29.70
N LEU A 39 -6.28 -19.02 29.62
CA LEU A 39 -7.18 -18.88 30.76
C LEU A 39 -7.09 -20.14 31.62
N LEU A 40 -6.86 -19.99 32.92
CA LEU A 40 -6.74 -21.09 33.89
C LEU A 40 -8.04 -21.95 34.00
N SER A 41 -9.15 -21.49 33.43
CA SER A 41 -10.48 -22.11 33.51
C SER A 41 -10.82 -23.03 32.33
N HIS A 42 -9.95 -23.18 31.32
CA HIS A 42 -10.25 -23.98 30.14
C HIS A 42 -9.29 -25.18 30.00
N THR A 43 -9.86 -26.39 29.90
CA THR A 43 -9.11 -27.62 29.67
C THR A 43 -8.70 -27.68 28.20
N ASN A 44 -7.41 -27.50 27.90
CA ASN A 44 -6.77 -27.83 26.62
C ASN A 44 -7.15 -27.04 25.35
N PHE A 45 -7.60 -25.77 25.43
CA PHE A 45 -7.79 -24.98 24.21
C PHE A 45 -7.19 -23.57 24.31
N LYS A 46 -6.24 -23.29 23.40
CA LYS A 46 -5.73 -21.94 23.13
C LYS A 46 -6.81 -21.17 22.38
N ARG A 47 -7.24 -20.02 22.91
CA ARG A 47 -8.19 -19.14 22.23
C ARG A 47 -7.45 -17.92 21.72
N PHE A 48 -7.35 -17.80 20.40
CA PHE A 48 -6.84 -16.59 19.76
C PHE A 48 -7.81 -15.43 20.01
N ILE A 49 -7.29 -14.27 20.45
CA ILE A 49 -8.03 -13.00 20.38
C ILE A 49 -7.89 -12.50 18.94
N ALA A 50 -9.00 -12.34 18.23
CA ALA A 50 -9.01 -12.35 16.78
C ALA A 50 -8.92 -10.98 16.09
N GLU A 51 -9.13 -9.86 16.79
CA GLU A 51 -9.65 -8.66 16.10
C GLU A 51 -8.73 -7.44 16.10
N ALA A 52 -7.64 -7.41 16.88
CA ALA A 52 -6.88 -6.16 17.10
C ALA A 52 -5.40 -6.15 16.64
N LEU A 53 -4.89 -7.22 16.01
CA LEU A 53 -3.45 -7.39 15.73
C LEU A 53 -3.17 -7.80 14.28
N VAL A 54 -3.87 -7.18 13.33
CA VAL A 54 -3.53 -7.33 11.92
C VAL A 54 -2.52 -6.24 11.59
N ASP A 55 -1.25 -6.63 11.39
CA ASP A 55 -0.29 -5.76 10.72
C ASP A 55 -0.56 -5.91 9.22
N LEU A 56 -0.93 -4.79 8.60
CA LEU A 56 -1.20 -4.72 7.18
C LEU A 56 0.10 -4.67 6.36
N GLY A 57 1.26 -4.70 7.02
CA GLY A 57 2.56 -4.78 6.39
C GLY A 57 2.98 -3.48 5.71
N GLU A 58 4.09 -3.58 4.99
CA GLU A 58 4.60 -2.52 4.13
C GLU A 58 4.39 -2.92 2.68
N MET A 59 3.94 -1.96 1.86
CA MET A 59 3.88 -2.10 0.40
C MET A 59 4.96 -1.23 -0.21
N THR A 60 5.74 -1.82 -1.10
CA THR A 60 6.70 -1.09 -1.93
C THR A 60 6.20 -1.03 -3.37
N MET A 61 6.35 0.13 -3.99
CA MET A 61 5.85 0.41 -5.33
C MET A 61 6.92 1.16 -6.11
N GLU A 62 7.05 0.84 -7.39
CA GLU A 62 7.86 1.60 -8.33
C GLU A 62 6.93 2.50 -9.15
N VAL A 63 7.19 3.80 -9.09
CA VAL A 63 6.35 4.84 -9.67
C VAL A 63 7.14 5.70 -10.63
N GLU A 64 6.50 6.14 -11.71
CA GLU A 64 7.03 7.13 -12.62
C GLU A 64 6.31 8.46 -12.41
N HIS A 65 7.07 9.51 -12.12
CA HIS A 65 6.60 10.87 -11.88
C HIS A 65 7.47 11.90 -12.61
N ASP A 66 6.94 13.11 -12.75
CA ASP A 66 7.68 14.25 -13.28
C ASP A 66 8.49 14.95 -12.17
N GLY A 67 9.32 15.93 -12.55
CA GLY A 67 10.12 16.69 -11.60
C GLY A 67 9.33 17.61 -10.66
N ASP A 68 8.00 17.71 -10.80
CA ASP A 68 7.12 18.56 -9.97
C ASP A 68 6.53 17.80 -8.78
N PHE A 69 6.82 16.50 -8.66
CA PHE A 69 6.40 15.69 -7.53
C PHE A 69 7.13 16.08 -6.23
N ASP A 70 6.40 16.70 -5.29
CA ASP A 70 6.94 17.06 -3.97
C ASP A 70 6.86 15.89 -2.98
N VAL A 71 7.93 15.09 -2.96
CA VAL A 71 8.11 14.01 -1.98
C VAL A 71 8.14 14.51 -0.53
N THR A 72 8.61 15.73 -0.27
CA THR A 72 8.81 16.23 1.10
C THR A 72 7.49 16.47 1.83
N SER A 73 6.43 16.77 1.08
CA SER A 73 5.07 16.86 1.59
C SER A 73 4.51 15.51 2.09
N LEU A 74 5.04 14.40 1.58
CA LEU A 74 4.54 13.04 1.84
C LEU A 74 5.31 12.32 2.96
N ILE A 75 6.59 12.65 3.20
CA ILE A 75 7.37 12.13 4.33
C ILE A 75 7.17 13.03 5.57
N THR A 76 5.90 13.26 5.93
CA THR A 76 5.54 14.05 7.13
C THR A 76 5.12 13.16 8.30
N GLY A 77 4.98 11.85 8.07
CA GLY A 77 4.42 10.91 9.03
C GLY A 77 2.91 11.07 9.23
N ALA A 78 2.26 11.98 8.51
CA ALA A 78 0.82 12.12 8.49
C ALA A 78 0.18 10.98 7.68
N GLU A 79 -1.01 10.54 8.11
CA GLU A 79 -1.80 9.61 7.33
C GLU A 79 -2.29 10.28 6.04
N THR A 80 -2.13 9.56 4.95
CA THR A 80 -2.48 9.97 3.59
C THR A 80 -3.34 8.90 2.96
N SER A 81 -4.27 9.33 2.09
CA SER A 81 -5.05 8.40 1.29
C SER A 81 -4.25 7.97 0.07
N VAL A 82 -4.08 6.66 -0.07
CA VAL A 82 -3.37 5.99 -1.16
C VAL A 82 -4.41 5.25 -1.99
N VAL A 83 -4.59 5.69 -3.24
CA VAL A 83 -5.56 5.10 -4.17
C VAL A 83 -4.83 4.51 -5.36
N ILE A 84 -4.95 3.20 -5.55
CA ILE A 84 -4.44 2.52 -6.74
C ILE A 84 -5.61 2.22 -7.66
N THR A 85 -5.54 2.70 -8.89
CA THR A 85 -6.56 2.44 -9.92
C THR A 85 -5.98 1.50 -10.97
N TRP A 86 -6.59 0.34 -11.13
CA TRP A 86 -6.21 -0.67 -12.10
C TRP A 86 -6.86 -0.39 -13.47
N PRO A 87 -6.32 -0.98 -14.57
CA PRO A 87 -6.87 -0.78 -15.91
C PRO A 87 -8.30 -1.28 -16.10
N ASP A 88 -8.75 -2.22 -15.26
CA ASP A 88 -10.13 -2.73 -15.20
C ASP A 88 -11.06 -1.81 -14.39
N LEU A 89 -10.57 -0.61 -14.03
CA LEU A 89 -11.22 0.39 -13.20
C LEU A 89 -11.51 -0.06 -11.76
N THR A 90 -10.93 -1.19 -11.33
CA THR A 90 -10.97 -1.55 -9.92
C THR A 90 -10.03 -0.65 -9.14
N THR A 91 -10.51 -0.14 -8.02
CA THR A 91 -9.76 0.78 -7.17
C THR A 91 -9.49 0.15 -5.82
N TRP A 92 -8.24 0.24 -5.38
CA TRP A 92 -7.81 -0.07 -4.03
C TRP A 92 -7.61 1.23 -3.28
N THR A 93 -8.33 1.40 -2.19
CA THR A 93 -8.17 2.57 -1.31
C THR A 93 -7.64 2.11 0.04
N LEU A 94 -6.56 2.75 0.46
CA LEU A 94 -5.85 2.49 1.71
C LEU A 94 -5.55 3.82 2.40
N LEU A 95 -5.51 3.79 3.73
CA LEU A 95 -4.96 4.88 4.54
C LEU A 95 -3.61 4.42 5.11
N GLY A 96 -2.61 5.28 4.99
CA GLY A 96 -1.25 4.97 5.43
C GLY A 96 -0.32 6.16 5.30
N PHE A 97 0.92 5.98 5.71
CA PHE A 97 1.95 7.00 5.62
C PHE A 97 3.16 6.46 4.86
N MET A 98 3.88 7.35 4.18
CA MET A 98 5.06 6.98 3.41
C MET A 98 6.23 6.72 4.36
N THR A 99 6.82 5.54 4.27
CA THR A 99 7.96 5.10 5.08
C THR A 99 9.28 5.31 4.37
N SER A 100 9.28 5.25 3.05
CA SER A 100 10.49 5.40 2.24
C SER A 100 10.21 6.00 0.87
N TYR A 101 11.19 6.74 0.37
CA TYR A 101 11.27 7.21 -1.00
C TYR A 101 12.73 7.18 -1.44
N GLY A 102 13.02 6.69 -2.64
CA GLY A 102 14.35 6.78 -3.23
C GLY A 102 14.57 5.85 -4.41
N GLY A 103 15.82 5.74 -4.85
CA GLY A 103 16.18 4.95 -6.04
C GLY A 103 15.78 5.65 -7.34
N GLU A 104 15.80 6.99 -7.35
CA GLU A 104 15.50 7.81 -8.52
C GLU A 104 16.38 7.41 -9.71
N THR A 105 15.74 6.99 -10.79
CA THR A 105 16.40 6.67 -12.05
C THR A 105 15.75 7.49 -13.16
N VAL A 106 16.56 8.18 -13.95
CA VAL A 106 16.08 8.93 -15.12
C VAL A 106 15.61 7.93 -16.17
N THR A 107 14.33 7.99 -16.52
CA THR A 107 13.71 7.04 -17.47
C THR A 107 13.58 7.69 -18.84
N ASN A 108 13.26 8.98 -18.89
CA ASN A 108 13.30 9.83 -20.08
C ASN A 108 13.78 11.24 -19.70
N THR A 109 13.96 12.11 -20.70
CA THR A 109 14.41 13.50 -20.50
C THR A 109 13.60 14.28 -19.46
N ASP A 110 12.31 13.96 -19.29
CA ASP A 110 11.40 14.65 -18.36
C ASP A 110 10.66 13.71 -17.38
N SER A 111 11.08 12.44 -17.24
CA SER A 111 10.46 11.50 -16.29
C SER A 111 11.47 10.75 -15.41
N LEU A 112 11.13 10.66 -14.13
CA LEU A 112 11.89 9.99 -13.08
C LEU A 112 11.11 8.77 -12.60
N ARG A 113 11.83 7.67 -12.38
CA ARG A 113 11.31 6.49 -11.68
C ARG A 113 11.83 6.47 -10.26
N ALA A 114 10.96 6.28 -9.30
CA ALA A 114 11.32 6.18 -7.89
C ALA A 114 10.62 4.98 -7.23
N ASN A 115 11.24 4.48 -6.18
CA ASN A 115 10.62 3.49 -5.29
C ASN A 115 10.00 4.22 -4.11
N VAL A 116 8.73 3.92 -3.82
CA VAL A 116 7.98 4.42 -2.66
C VAL A 116 7.58 3.25 -1.77
N GLY A 117 7.73 3.42 -0.46
CA GLY A 117 7.26 2.47 0.56
C GLY A 117 6.16 3.10 1.40
N PHE A 118 5.11 2.34 1.68
CA PHE A 118 3.97 2.75 2.49
C PHE A 118 3.66 1.72 3.57
N LYS A 119 3.39 2.21 4.78
CA LYS A 119 2.80 1.41 5.86
C LYS A 119 1.34 1.80 6.03
N PHE A 120 0.46 0.80 6.13
CA PHE A 120 -0.99 1.02 6.23
C PHE A 120 -1.47 0.93 7.67
N THR A 121 -2.48 1.75 7.96
CA THR A 121 -3.12 1.82 9.27
C THR A 121 -4.53 1.23 9.25
N GLU A 122 -5.16 1.15 8.08
CA GLU A 122 -6.51 0.60 7.91
C GLU A 122 -6.60 -0.46 6.81
N SER A 123 -7.59 -1.35 6.94
CA SER A 123 -7.80 -2.48 6.03
C SER A 123 -8.09 -2.03 4.59
N LEU A 124 -7.55 -2.79 3.62
CA LEU A 124 -7.77 -2.58 2.19
C LEU A 124 -9.27 -2.54 1.83
N ALA A 125 -9.73 -1.41 1.29
CA ALA A 125 -11.03 -1.30 0.65
C ALA A 125 -10.89 -1.51 -0.85
N ILE A 126 -11.58 -2.52 -1.40
CA ILE A 126 -11.63 -2.79 -2.84
C ILE A 126 -13.00 -2.37 -3.36
N ALA A 127 -13.02 -1.48 -4.36
CA ALA A 127 -14.22 -1.13 -5.10
C ALA A 127 -14.06 -1.52 -6.57
N ALA A 128 -15.10 -2.11 -7.15
CA ALA A 128 -15.20 -2.33 -8.58
C ALA A 128 -15.94 -1.16 -9.23
N ALA A 129 -15.66 -0.91 -10.52
CA ALA A 129 -16.42 0.06 -11.30
C ALA A 129 -17.92 -0.29 -11.35
N PRO A 130 -18.81 0.72 -11.41
CA PRO A 130 -20.26 0.51 -11.50
C PRO A 130 -20.70 -0.19 -12.79
#